data_AF-A0A946YZJ9-F1
#
_entry.id   AF-A0A946YZJ9-F1
#
_cell.length_a   1.000
_cell.length_b   1.000
_cell.length_c   1.000
_cell.angle_alpha   90.00
_cell.angle_beta   90.00
_cell.angle_gamma   90.00
#
_symmetry.space_group_name_H-M   'P 1'
#
loop_
_entity.id
_entity.type
_entity.pdbx_description
1 polymer ?
#
loop_
_entity_poly.entity_id
_entity_poly.type
_entity_poly.pdbx_seq_one_letter_code
_entity_poly.pdbx_strand_id
1 'polypeptide(L)'
;RQARELTRRKTLLESSALPGKLSDCSSSDPALSEIFIVEGDSAGGSAKQARLSEFQAILPIRGKIINVEKNRLTRVLQNTEIQALITAIGTGIGEEFDLEKARYNRVVILTDADVDGAHIRTLLLTFFYRHMRQLIDAGYVYIAQPPLYSIKAGNKLQWAYNDDALERLKTELDGRKYKIQRFKGLGEMNAGQLWETTMDPAQRILLQVQLDDDFMAEEVFTTLMGSNVDARRTFIQQNAKDVRFLDF
;
A
#
# COMPACT_ATOMS: atom_id res chain seq x y z
N ARG A 1 26.48 -6.50 12.47
CA ARG A 1 27.64 -6.20 11.61
C ARG A 1 27.49 -6.79 10.20
N GLN A 2 27.42 -8.12 10.02
CA GLN A 2 27.28 -8.76 8.70
C GLN A 2 26.06 -8.33 7.87
N ALA A 3 24.88 -8.17 8.47
CA ALA A 3 23.68 -7.74 7.75
C ALA A 3 23.78 -6.28 7.24
N ARG A 4 24.40 -5.40 8.05
CA ARG A 4 24.69 -4.01 7.69
C ARG A 4 25.75 -3.95 6.58
N GLU A 5 26.79 -4.77 6.67
CA GLU A 5 27.79 -4.91 5.59
C GLU A 5 27.20 -5.47 4.28
N LEU A 6 26.16 -6.31 4.34
CA LEU A 6 25.50 -6.85 3.15
C LEU A 6 24.70 -5.79 2.40
N THR A 7 23.93 -4.96 3.12
CA THR A 7 23.30 -3.78 2.55
C THR A 7 24.37 -2.85 2.03
N ARG A 8 25.33 -2.45 2.87
CA ARG A 8 26.39 -1.48 2.52
C ARG A 8 27.29 -1.93 1.36
N ARG A 9 27.67 -3.20 1.26
CA ARG A 9 28.46 -3.73 0.13
C ARG A 9 27.65 -3.73 -1.16
N LYS A 10 26.36 -4.06 -1.14
CA LYS A 10 25.51 -3.92 -2.32
C LYS A 10 25.27 -2.44 -2.65
N THR A 11 24.98 -1.59 -1.69
CA THR A 11 24.81 -0.14 -1.90
C THR A 11 26.07 0.54 -2.45
N LEU A 12 27.26 0.07 -2.07
CA LEU A 12 28.55 0.59 -2.58
C LEU A 12 28.97 -0.01 -3.95
N LEU A 13 28.54 -1.22 -4.30
CA LEU A 13 28.82 -1.85 -5.61
C LEU A 13 27.72 -1.58 -6.66
N GLU A 14 26.49 -1.29 -6.22
CA GLU A 14 25.31 -0.96 -7.03
C GLU A 14 24.89 0.51 -6.81
N SER A 15 25.84 1.45 -6.71
CA SER A 15 25.50 2.87 -6.65
C SER A 15 24.85 3.31 -7.97
N SER A 16 23.51 3.22 -8.05
CA SER A 16 22.56 3.92 -8.93
C SER A 16 21.48 3.03 -9.58
N ALA A 17 21.53 1.71 -9.46
CA ALA A 17 20.56 0.86 -10.15
C ALA A 17 19.25 0.74 -9.34
N LEU A 18 18.18 1.36 -9.85
CA LEU A 18 16.83 1.18 -9.33
C LEU A 18 16.35 -0.28 -9.51
N PRO A 19 15.39 -0.76 -8.71
CA PRO A 19 14.87 -2.12 -8.85
C PRO A 19 14.31 -2.34 -10.25
N GLY A 20 14.68 -3.43 -10.93
CA GLY A 20 14.26 -3.67 -12.32
C GLY A 20 12.73 -3.79 -12.53
N LYS A 21 11.97 -4.03 -11.47
CA LYS A 21 10.50 -4.04 -11.49
C LYS A 21 9.85 -2.67 -11.24
N LEU A 22 10.62 -1.68 -10.80
CA LEU A 22 10.15 -0.31 -10.61
C LEU A 22 9.93 0.34 -11.98
N SER A 23 8.73 0.82 -12.22
CA SER A 23 8.45 1.74 -13.33
C SER A 23 8.46 3.16 -12.79
N ASP A 24 9.62 3.80 -12.84
CA ASP A 24 9.86 5.10 -12.21
C ASP A 24 9.17 6.28 -12.94
N CYS A 25 8.97 7.38 -12.24
CA CYS A 25 8.50 8.65 -12.81
C CYS A 25 9.67 9.49 -13.35
N SER A 26 9.38 10.48 -14.20
CA SER A 26 10.42 11.35 -14.77
C SER A 26 10.75 12.57 -13.90
N SER A 27 9.85 12.98 -13.00
CA SER A 27 10.09 14.07 -12.06
C SER A 27 11.19 13.71 -11.07
N SER A 28 12.13 14.64 -10.89
CA SER A 28 13.17 14.55 -9.87
C SER A 28 12.79 15.25 -8.56
N ASP A 29 11.63 15.92 -8.50
CA ASP A 29 11.15 16.60 -7.28
C ASP A 29 10.38 15.60 -6.40
N PRO A 30 10.91 15.20 -5.22
CA PRO A 30 10.23 14.26 -4.33
C PRO A 30 8.88 14.77 -3.84
N ALA A 31 8.68 16.08 -3.72
CA ALA A 31 7.44 16.68 -3.23
C ALA A 31 6.27 16.50 -4.20
N LEU A 32 6.56 16.44 -5.50
CA LEU A 32 5.59 16.16 -6.55
C LEU A 32 5.44 14.67 -6.82
N SER A 33 6.52 13.91 -6.61
CA SER A 33 6.60 12.50 -6.98
C SER A 33 5.92 11.56 -5.97
N GLU A 34 5.30 10.53 -6.52
CA GLU A 34 4.53 9.51 -5.80
C GLU A 34 5.02 8.13 -6.21
N ILE A 35 5.00 7.16 -5.30
CA ILE A 35 5.21 5.75 -5.62
C ILE A 35 4.00 4.94 -5.16
N PHE A 36 3.42 4.16 -6.09
CA PHE A 36 2.39 3.18 -5.80
C PHE A 36 3.02 1.81 -5.60
N ILE A 37 2.87 1.25 -4.41
CA ILE A 37 3.21 -0.13 -4.09
C ILE A 37 1.97 -0.97 -4.41
N VAL A 38 2.05 -1.73 -5.50
CA VAL A 38 0.87 -2.42 -6.09
C VAL A 38 0.95 -3.91 -5.84
N GLU A 39 -0.16 -4.50 -5.39
CA GLU A 39 -0.29 -5.95 -5.24
C GLU A 39 -0.33 -6.68 -6.60
N GLY A 40 0.72 -7.45 -6.90
CA GLY A 40 0.80 -8.31 -8.07
C GLY A 40 1.24 -7.62 -9.37
N ASP A 41 1.85 -8.38 -10.27
CA ASP A 41 2.31 -7.85 -11.57
C ASP A 41 1.16 -7.47 -12.50
N SER A 42 0.02 -8.16 -12.41
CA SER A 42 -1.13 -7.88 -13.28
C SER A 42 -1.69 -6.48 -13.01
N ALA A 43 -1.97 -6.18 -11.74
CA ALA A 43 -2.42 -4.86 -11.33
C ALA A 43 -1.30 -3.83 -11.55
N GLY A 44 -0.04 -4.19 -11.29
CA GLY A 44 1.12 -3.33 -11.59
C GLY A 44 1.23 -2.96 -13.08
N GLY A 45 0.90 -3.89 -13.98
CA GLY A 45 0.85 -3.65 -15.42
C GLY A 45 -0.25 -2.66 -15.82
N SER A 46 -1.46 -2.85 -15.30
CA SER A 46 -2.57 -1.92 -15.52
C SER A 46 -2.28 -0.54 -14.92
N ALA A 47 -1.73 -0.47 -13.70
CA ALA A 47 -1.34 0.77 -13.05
C ALA A 47 -0.23 1.49 -13.82
N LYS A 48 0.75 0.76 -14.36
CA LYS A 48 1.81 1.33 -15.21
C LYS A 48 1.25 2.01 -16.46
N GLN A 49 0.21 1.45 -17.05
CA GLN A 49 -0.46 2.02 -18.22
C GLN A 49 -1.37 3.21 -17.86
N ALA A 50 -1.97 3.19 -16.67
CA ALA A 50 -2.88 4.21 -16.19
C ALA A 50 -2.18 5.48 -15.69
N ARG A 51 -0.97 5.34 -15.12
CA ARG A 51 -0.26 6.41 -14.41
C ARG A 51 0.04 7.62 -15.28
N LEU A 52 0.18 8.78 -14.63
CA LEU A 52 0.94 9.88 -15.20
C LEU A 52 2.44 9.66 -14.90
N SER A 53 3.18 9.24 -15.94
CA SER A 53 4.61 8.89 -15.80
C SER A 53 5.48 10.07 -15.39
N GLU A 54 4.96 11.29 -15.47
CA GLU A 54 5.64 12.48 -14.99
C GLU A 54 5.92 12.42 -13.49
N PHE A 55 4.94 12.04 -12.67
CA PHE A 55 5.06 12.12 -11.21
C PHE A 55 4.66 10.83 -10.46
N GLN A 56 4.08 9.83 -11.11
CA GLN A 56 3.66 8.59 -10.44
C GLN A 56 4.54 7.42 -10.84
N ALA A 57 5.29 6.84 -9.90
CA ALA A 57 6.06 5.61 -10.06
C ALA A 57 5.25 4.39 -9.60
N ILE A 58 5.49 3.22 -10.21
CA ILE A 58 4.79 1.96 -9.88
C ILE A 58 5.80 0.89 -9.47
N LEU A 59 5.61 0.32 -8.29
CA LEU A 59 6.40 -0.78 -7.75
C LEU A 59 5.48 -1.99 -7.45
N PRO A 60 5.38 -2.97 -8.36
CA PRO A 60 4.63 -4.18 -8.09
C PRO A 60 5.34 -5.04 -7.04
N ILE A 61 4.57 -5.57 -6.09
CA ILE A 61 5.03 -6.55 -5.11
C ILE A 61 4.39 -7.92 -5.35
N ARG A 62 5.16 -8.98 -5.15
CA ARG A 62 4.73 -10.35 -5.42
C ARG A 62 4.60 -11.16 -4.14
N GLY A 63 3.43 -11.76 -3.98
CA GLY A 63 3.13 -12.60 -2.83
C GLY A 63 3.11 -11.82 -1.52
N LYS A 64 3.07 -12.53 -0.39
CA LYS A 64 3.03 -11.94 0.93
C LYS A 64 4.42 -11.43 1.32
N ILE A 65 4.49 -10.17 1.74
CA ILE A 65 5.71 -9.57 2.27
C ILE A 65 6.17 -10.34 3.51
N ILE A 66 7.49 -10.45 3.69
CA ILE A 66 8.03 -11.07 4.90
C ILE A 66 7.61 -10.27 6.14
N ASN A 67 7.00 -10.94 7.12
CA ASN A 67 6.70 -10.29 8.40
C ASN A 67 8.01 -9.94 9.11
N VAL A 68 8.32 -8.64 9.17
CA VAL A 68 9.57 -8.13 9.75
C VAL A 68 9.62 -8.23 11.27
N GLU A 69 8.47 -8.27 11.93
CA GLU A 69 8.38 -8.41 13.39
C GLU A 69 8.84 -9.80 13.84
N LYS A 70 8.46 -10.83 13.07
CA LYS A 70 8.76 -12.23 13.40
C LYS A 70 10.15 -12.67 12.94
N ASN A 71 10.77 -11.95 12.00
CA ASN A 71 12.00 -12.38 11.35
C ASN A 71 13.19 -11.50 11.72
N ARG A 72 14.37 -12.12 11.87
CA ARG A 72 15.61 -11.38 12.10
C ARG A 72 15.92 -10.46 10.93
N LEU A 73 16.46 -9.28 11.23
CA LEU A 73 16.82 -8.25 10.24
C LEU A 73 17.65 -8.80 9.06
N THR A 74 18.61 -9.70 9.30
CA THR A 74 19.40 -10.32 8.23
C THR A 74 18.54 -11.03 7.18
N ARG A 75 17.49 -11.73 7.61
CA ARG A 75 16.58 -12.44 6.70
C ARG A 75 15.64 -11.47 5.97
N VAL A 76 15.19 -10.43 6.67
CA VAL A 76 14.38 -9.35 6.10
C VAL A 76 15.14 -8.66 4.98
N LEU A 77 16.41 -8.32 5.22
CA LEU A 77 17.29 -7.67 4.24
C LEU A 77 17.70 -8.58 3.07
N GLN A 78 17.54 -9.90 3.17
CA GLN A 78 17.76 -10.82 2.06
C GLN A 78 16.53 -10.97 1.16
N ASN A 79 15.37 -10.49 1.60
CA ASN A 79 14.14 -10.57 0.81
C ASN A 79 14.18 -9.55 -0.33
N THR A 80 13.89 -10.01 -1.54
CA THR A 80 13.95 -9.20 -2.77
C THR A 80 12.90 -8.09 -2.80
N GLU A 81 11.72 -8.33 -2.22
CA GLU A 81 10.64 -7.34 -2.18
C GLU A 81 10.99 -6.20 -1.22
N ILE A 82 11.54 -6.54 -0.05
CA ILE A 82 12.04 -5.55 0.91
C ILE A 82 13.23 -4.77 0.33
N GLN A 83 14.19 -5.44 -0.31
CA GLN A 83 15.30 -4.76 -1.00
C GLN A 83 14.77 -3.77 -2.04
N ALA A 84 13.80 -4.18 -2.86
CA ALA A 84 13.20 -3.31 -3.86
C ALA A 84 12.51 -2.09 -3.22
N LEU A 85 11.79 -2.27 -2.11
CA LEU A 85 11.17 -1.15 -1.38
C LEU A 85 12.21 -0.17 -0.86
N ILE A 86 13.25 -0.67 -0.17
CA ILE A 86 14.31 0.16 0.41
C ILE A 86 15.02 0.96 -0.69
N THR A 87 15.43 0.28 -1.77
CA THR A 87 16.14 0.91 -2.89
C THR A 87 15.26 1.90 -3.64
N ALA A 88 13.98 1.59 -3.87
CA ALA A 88 13.06 2.49 -4.56
C ALA A 88 12.82 3.77 -3.75
N ILE A 89 12.56 3.65 -2.45
CA ILE A 89 12.26 4.80 -1.57
C ILE A 89 13.50 5.66 -1.33
N GLY A 90 14.69 5.05 -1.22
CA GLY A 90 15.97 5.76 -1.17
C GLY A 90 16.41 6.27 0.20
N THR A 91 15.52 6.22 1.21
CA THR A 91 15.82 6.71 2.57
C THR A 91 16.84 5.86 3.33
N GLY A 92 17.08 4.62 2.91
CA GLY A 92 17.75 3.64 3.78
C GLY A 92 16.84 3.16 4.93
N ILE A 93 17.42 2.46 5.91
CA ILE A 93 16.69 1.94 7.08
C ILE A 93 17.52 2.02 8.37
N GLY A 94 16.86 2.03 9.52
CA GLY A 94 17.53 1.99 10.83
C GLY A 94 18.46 3.18 11.05
N GLU A 95 19.70 2.93 11.46
CA GLU A 95 20.70 3.99 11.71
C GLU A 95 21.14 4.74 10.44
N GLU A 96 20.97 4.15 9.26
CA GLU A 96 21.30 4.78 7.97
C GLU A 96 20.08 5.49 7.35
N PHE A 97 18.95 5.51 8.06
CA PHE A 97 17.74 6.18 7.60
C PHE A 97 17.95 7.70 7.50
N ASP A 98 17.58 8.26 6.36
CA ASP A 98 17.64 9.68 6.06
C ASP A 98 16.40 10.09 5.27
N LEU A 99 15.54 10.92 5.89
CA LEU A 99 14.30 11.38 5.28
C LEU A 99 14.56 12.28 4.07
N GLU A 100 15.66 13.05 4.06
CA GLU A 100 15.98 13.97 2.97
C GLU A 100 16.32 13.24 1.67
N LYS A 101 16.69 11.96 1.77
CA LYS A 101 16.93 11.07 0.63
C LYS A 101 15.67 10.39 0.10
N ALA A 102 14.50 10.65 0.69
CA ALA A 102 13.24 10.14 0.17
C ALA A 102 13.05 10.59 -1.28
N ARG A 103 12.85 9.63 -2.17
CA ARG A 103 12.64 9.88 -3.61
C ARG A 103 11.19 10.26 -3.93
N TYR A 104 10.27 9.96 -3.01
CA TYR A 104 8.84 10.21 -3.14
C TYR A 104 8.28 10.65 -1.78
N ASN A 105 7.63 11.81 -1.72
CA ASN A 105 6.94 12.28 -0.51
C ASN A 105 5.51 11.72 -0.42
N ARG A 106 5.10 10.90 -1.39
CA ARG A 106 3.87 10.10 -1.32
C ARG A 106 4.17 8.65 -1.64
N VAL A 107 4.10 7.81 -0.62
CA VAL A 107 4.19 6.35 -0.71
C VAL A 107 2.78 5.79 -0.54
N VAL A 108 2.17 5.37 -1.65
CA VAL A 108 0.79 4.91 -1.70
C VAL A 108 0.75 3.39 -1.74
N ILE A 109 0.12 2.77 -0.74
CA ILE A 109 -0.17 1.34 -0.70
C ILE A 109 -1.46 1.09 -1.47
N LEU A 110 -1.38 0.34 -2.58
CA LEU A 110 -2.51 -0.03 -3.42
C LEU A 110 -2.63 -1.56 -3.48
N THR A 111 -3.43 -2.10 -2.58
CA THR A 111 -3.70 -3.55 -2.45
C THR A 111 -5.15 -3.86 -2.82
N ASP A 112 -5.45 -5.14 -3.05
CA ASP A 112 -6.80 -5.59 -3.32
C ASP A 112 -7.73 -5.32 -2.12
N ALA A 113 -9.03 -5.18 -2.41
CA ALA A 113 -10.05 -4.92 -1.40
C ALA A 113 -10.51 -6.19 -0.66
N ASP A 114 -9.76 -7.29 -0.80
CA ASP A 114 -10.04 -8.57 -0.16
C ASP A 114 -9.22 -8.77 1.13
N VAL A 115 -9.33 -9.96 1.71
CA VAL A 115 -8.65 -10.31 2.96
C VAL A 115 -7.13 -10.47 2.79
N ASP A 116 -6.68 -10.84 1.59
CA ASP A 116 -5.25 -11.03 1.31
C ASP A 116 -4.57 -9.67 1.07
N GLY A 117 -5.23 -8.75 0.38
CA GLY A 117 -4.79 -7.37 0.24
C GLY A 117 -4.73 -6.66 1.60
N ALA A 118 -5.72 -6.86 2.47
CA ALA A 118 -5.67 -6.36 3.84
C ALA A 118 -4.46 -6.90 4.63
N HIS A 119 -4.10 -8.17 4.44
CA HIS A 119 -2.94 -8.77 5.08
C HIS A 119 -1.62 -8.22 4.54
N ILE A 120 -1.48 -8.05 3.21
CA ILE A 120 -0.30 -7.42 2.60
C ILE A 120 -0.13 -6.00 3.10
N ARG A 121 -1.22 -5.23 3.16
CA ARG A 121 -1.23 -3.88 3.72
C ARG A 121 -0.73 -3.87 5.16
N THR A 122 -1.20 -4.77 6.03
CA THR A 122 -0.71 -4.87 7.41
C THR A 122 0.80 -5.18 7.47
N LEU A 123 1.30 -6.06 6.60
CA LEU A 123 2.72 -6.39 6.52
C LEU A 123 3.57 -5.19 6.08
N LEU A 124 3.09 -4.41 5.10
CA LEU A 124 3.74 -3.18 4.65
C LEU A 124 3.74 -2.10 5.74
N LEU A 125 2.60 -1.90 6.42
CA LEU A 125 2.52 -0.96 7.55
C LEU A 125 3.46 -1.36 8.68
N THR A 126 3.58 -2.66 8.97
CA THR A 126 4.55 -3.17 9.95
C THR A 126 5.98 -2.86 9.50
N PHE A 127 6.29 -3.04 8.21
CA PHE A 127 7.61 -2.68 7.66
C PHE A 127 7.91 -1.19 7.82
N PHE A 128 6.99 -0.31 7.43
CA PHE A 128 7.16 1.12 7.57
C PHE A 128 7.32 1.53 9.03
N TYR A 129 6.46 1.05 9.93
CA TYR A 129 6.53 1.35 11.35
C TYR A 129 7.87 0.89 11.98
N ARG A 130 8.35 -0.30 11.64
CA ARG A 130 9.59 -0.86 12.24
C ARG A 130 10.89 -0.32 11.66
N HIS A 131 10.91 0.09 10.39
CA HIS A 131 12.16 0.36 9.68
C HIS A 131 12.23 1.72 8.98
N MET A 132 11.11 2.40 8.81
CA MET A 132 11.00 3.70 8.13
C MET A 132 9.95 4.59 8.80
N ARG A 133 9.92 4.58 10.15
CA ARG A 133 8.88 5.24 10.93
C ARG A 133 8.73 6.72 10.58
N GLN A 134 9.85 7.40 10.33
CA GLN A 134 9.83 8.82 9.99
C GLN A 134 9.06 9.14 8.70
N LEU A 135 8.84 8.18 7.79
CA LEU A 135 7.93 8.38 6.64
C LEU A 135 6.47 8.52 7.08
N ILE A 136 6.07 7.79 8.12
CA ILE A 136 4.73 7.90 8.70
C ILE A 136 4.62 9.22 9.46
N ASP A 137 5.61 9.55 10.28
CA ASP A 137 5.63 10.80 11.05
C ASP A 137 5.63 12.04 10.14
N ALA A 138 6.30 11.96 8.98
CA ALA A 138 6.29 13.03 7.95
C ALA A 138 4.99 13.06 7.11
N GLY A 139 4.06 12.13 7.33
CA GLY A 139 2.81 12.05 6.58
C GLY A 139 2.97 11.60 5.13
N TYR A 140 4.02 10.83 4.82
CA TYR A 140 4.31 10.38 3.45
C TYR A 140 3.62 9.06 3.08
N VAL A 141 3.10 8.30 4.05
CA VAL A 141 2.47 6.99 3.81
C VAL A 141 0.96 7.12 3.66
N TYR A 142 0.43 6.58 2.56
CA TYR A 142 -0.98 6.62 2.21
C TYR A 142 -1.51 5.22 1.85
N ILE A 143 -2.81 5.02 1.99
CA ILE A 143 -3.52 3.82 1.55
C ILE A 143 -4.57 4.26 0.52
N ALA A 144 -4.48 3.73 -0.69
CA ALA A 144 -5.49 3.96 -1.71
C ALA A 144 -6.75 3.12 -1.43
N GLN A 145 -7.92 3.69 -1.70
CA GLN A 145 -9.22 3.02 -1.55
C GLN A 145 -9.80 2.72 -2.94
N PRO A 146 -9.61 1.51 -3.50
CA PRO A 146 -10.24 1.13 -4.75
C PRO A 146 -11.75 0.93 -4.60
N PRO A 147 -12.55 1.11 -5.67
CA PRO A 147 -13.99 0.87 -5.63
C PRO A 147 -14.29 -0.63 -5.56
N LEU A 148 -15.34 -0.99 -4.83
CA LEU A 148 -15.84 -2.37 -4.77
C LEU A 148 -16.77 -2.69 -5.94
N TYR A 149 -17.45 -1.66 -6.47
CA TYR A 149 -18.48 -1.82 -7.48
C TYR A 149 -18.41 -0.73 -8.56
N SER A 150 -18.88 -1.09 -9.74
CA SER A 150 -19.35 -0.13 -10.74
C SER A 150 -20.80 -0.40 -11.11
N ILE A 151 -21.54 0.67 -11.36
CA ILE A 151 -22.93 0.62 -11.82
C ILE A 151 -23.03 1.42 -13.12
N LYS A 152 -23.51 0.76 -14.17
CA LYS A 152 -23.68 1.36 -15.50
C LYS A 152 -25.16 1.41 -15.88
N ALA A 153 -25.68 2.60 -16.09
CA ALA A 153 -27.05 2.85 -16.56
C ALA A 153 -27.00 3.66 -17.86
N GLY A 154 -27.32 3.03 -19.00
CA GLY A 154 -27.11 3.64 -20.32
C GLY A 154 -25.63 4.02 -20.53
N ASN A 155 -25.37 5.33 -20.67
CA ASN A 155 -24.03 5.88 -20.84
C ASN A 155 -23.37 6.37 -19.53
N LYS A 156 -24.11 6.38 -18.41
CA LYS A 156 -23.57 6.83 -17.12
C LYS A 156 -22.92 5.66 -16.39
N LEU A 157 -21.63 5.79 -16.06
CA LEU A 157 -20.87 4.87 -15.21
C LEU A 157 -20.61 5.57 -13.87
N GLN A 158 -20.90 4.89 -12.77
CA GLN A 158 -20.65 5.39 -11.41
C GLN A 158 -19.94 4.31 -10.58
N TRP A 159 -19.13 4.74 -9.62
CA TRP A 159 -18.31 3.90 -8.76
C TRP A 159 -18.88 3.88 -7.34
N ALA A 160 -18.87 2.71 -6.69
CA ALA A 160 -19.24 2.57 -5.28
C ALA A 160 -18.11 1.88 -4.51
N TYR A 161 -17.73 2.50 -3.39
CA TYR A 161 -16.59 2.10 -2.54
C TYR A 161 -17.03 1.24 -1.34
N ASN A 162 -18.32 1.15 -1.08
CA ASN A 162 -18.91 0.30 -0.06
C ASN A 162 -20.34 -0.10 -0.45
N ASP A 163 -20.93 -1.03 0.31
CA ASP A 163 -22.28 -1.54 0.07
C ASP A 163 -23.34 -0.43 0.20
N ASP A 164 -23.20 0.46 1.18
CA ASP A 164 -24.12 1.59 1.38
C ASP A 164 -24.12 2.56 0.18
N ALA A 165 -22.94 2.87 -0.38
CA ALA A 165 -22.82 3.67 -1.59
C ALA A 165 -23.47 2.97 -2.78
N LEU A 166 -23.35 1.64 -2.90
CA LEU A 166 -24.02 0.89 -3.95
C LEU A 166 -25.55 0.97 -3.81
N GLU A 167 -26.09 0.79 -2.61
CA GLU A 167 -27.54 0.89 -2.38
C GLU A 167 -28.07 2.29 -2.68
N ARG A 168 -27.36 3.35 -2.25
CA ARG A 168 -27.73 4.74 -2.62
C ARG A 168 -27.78 4.93 -4.14
N LEU A 169 -26.78 4.45 -4.86
CA LEU A 169 -26.74 4.54 -6.32
C LEU A 169 -27.88 3.75 -6.99
N LYS A 170 -28.28 2.60 -6.43
CA LYS A 170 -29.44 1.85 -6.93
C LYS A 170 -30.73 2.64 -6.74
N THR A 171 -30.93 3.27 -5.58
CA THR A 171 -32.10 4.11 -5.31
C THR A 171 -32.17 5.32 -6.25
N GLU A 172 -31.04 5.97 -6.54
CA GLU A 172 -30.98 7.08 -7.52
C GLU A 172 -31.36 6.65 -8.96
N LEU A 173 -31.14 5.37 -9.27
CA LEU A 173 -31.40 4.78 -10.58
C LEU A 173 -32.71 4.01 -10.64
N ASP A 174 -33.60 4.18 -9.65
CA ASP A 174 -34.86 3.46 -9.59
C ASP A 174 -35.68 3.62 -10.88
N GLY A 175 -36.27 2.51 -11.33
CA GLY A 175 -36.96 2.41 -12.63
C GLY A 175 -36.06 2.39 -13.88
N ARG A 176 -34.73 2.50 -13.75
CA ARG A 176 -33.80 2.40 -14.90
C ARG A 176 -33.12 1.03 -14.96
N LYS A 177 -32.89 0.54 -16.18
CA LYS A 177 -32.08 -0.66 -16.39
C LYS A 177 -30.60 -0.33 -16.20
N TYR A 178 -29.95 -1.01 -15.26
CA TYR A 178 -28.52 -0.88 -14.98
C TYR A 178 -27.81 -2.25 -14.94
N LYS A 179 -26.48 -2.23 -15.09
CA LYS A 179 -25.60 -3.37 -14.88
C LYS A 179 -24.63 -3.06 -13.77
N ILE A 180 -24.52 -3.95 -12.79
CA ILE A 180 -23.53 -3.87 -11.71
C ILE A 180 -22.38 -4.83 -12.02
N GLN A 181 -21.15 -4.37 -11.81
CA GLN A 181 -19.95 -5.20 -11.77
C GLN A 181 -19.30 -5.03 -10.40
N ARG A 182 -18.97 -6.14 -9.74
CA ARG A 182 -18.18 -6.18 -8.52
C ARG A 182 -16.73 -6.48 -8.87
N PHE A 183 -15.81 -5.73 -8.31
CA PHE A 183 -14.37 -5.97 -8.42
C PHE A 183 -13.92 -6.81 -7.23
N LYS A 184 -13.27 -7.95 -7.49
CA LYS A 184 -12.69 -8.78 -6.42
C LYS A 184 -11.23 -8.43 -6.13
N GLY A 185 -10.54 -7.83 -7.10
CA GLY A 185 -9.16 -7.40 -6.99
C GLY A 185 -8.82 -6.41 -8.09
N LEU A 186 -7.70 -5.72 -7.93
CA LEU A 186 -7.21 -4.69 -8.85
C LEU A 186 -6.88 -5.24 -10.24
N GLY A 187 -6.55 -6.54 -10.32
CA GLY A 187 -6.29 -7.21 -11.60
C GLY A 187 -7.53 -7.32 -12.52
N GLU A 188 -8.74 -7.13 -11.99
CA GLU A 188 -9.98 -7.10 -12.80
C GLU A 188 -10.26 -5.72 -13.41
N MET A 189 -9.49 -4.70 -13.03
CA MET A 189 -9.64 -3.33 -13.50
C MET A 189 -8.70 -3.07 -14.68
N ASN A 190 -9.23 -2.43 -15.73
CA ASN A 190 -8.40 -1.92 -16.82
C ASN A 190 -7.73 -0.59 -16.43
N ALA A 191 -6.77 -0.15 -17.24
CA ALA A 191 -6.00 1.07 -16.98
C ALA A 191 -6.87 2.33 -16.81
N GLY A 192 -7.90 2.52 -17.64
CA GLY A 192 -8.80 3.66 -17.53
C GLY A 192 -9.59 3.66 -16.21
N GLN A 193 -10.05 2.49 -15.78
CA GLN A 193 -10.78 2.34 -14.51
C GLN A 193 -9.87 2.62 -13.30
N LEU A 194 -8.62 2.14 -13.32
CA LEU A 194 -7.65 2.46 -12.26
C LEU A 194 -7.34 3.96 -12.24
N TRP A 195 -7.15 4.58 -13.40
CA TRP A 195 -6.94 6.02 -13.49
C TRP A 195 -8.08 6.80 -12.80
N GLU A 196 -9.31 6.58 -13.25
CA GLU A 196 -10.49 7.32 -12.79
C GLU A 196 -10.81 7.14 -11.29
N THR A 197 -10.30 6.08 -10.66
CA THR A 197 -10.74 5.71 -9.30
C THR A 197 -9.63 5.74 -8.25
N THR A 198 -8.39 5.38 -8.59
CA THR A 198 -7.31 5.22 -7.61
C THR A 198 -6.09 6.08 -7.89
N MET A 199 -5.88 6.50 -9.14
CA MET A 199 -4.62 7.16 -9.53
C MET A 199 -4.79 8.64 -9.84
N ASP A 200 -5.92 9.07 -10.38
CA ASP A 200 -6.20 10.48 -10.68
C ASP A 200 -6.23 11.31 -9.38
N PRO A 201 -5.30 12.27 -9.19
CA PRO A 201 -5.29 13.13 -8.00
C PRO A 201 -6.58 13.91 -7.79
N ALA A 202 -7.37 14.15 -8.84
CA ALA A 202 -8.62 14.90 -8.74
C ALA A 202 -9.80 14.06 -8.22
N GLN A 203 -9.73 12.73 -8.28
CA GLN A 203 -10.88 11.84 -8.00
C GLN A 203 -10.57 10.74 -6.97
N ARG A 204 -9.29 10.37 -6.81
CA ARG A 204 -8.88 9.28 -5.94
C ARG A 204 -9.18 9.56 -4.46
N ILE A 205 -9.41 8.48 -3.73
CA ILE A 205 -9.55 8.51 -2.27
C ILE A 205 -8.30 7.89 -1.65
N LEU A 206 -7.55 8.70 -0.91
CA LEU A 206 -6.38 8.27 -0.14
C LEU A 206 -6.64 8.47 1.35
N LEU A 207 -6.28 7.48 2.15
CA LEU A 207 -6.18 7.61 3.61
C LEU A 207 -4.72 7.86 3.96
N GLN A 208 -4.42 8.98 4.62
CA GLN A 208 -3.08 9.24 5.16
C GLN A 208 -2.90 8.43 6.46
N VAL A 209 -1.79 7.70 6.57
CA VAL A 209 -1.48 6.94 7.78
C VAL A 209 -0.89 7.88 8.83
N GLN A 210 -1.43 7.85 10.04
CA GLN A 210 -0.99 8.64 11.18
C GLN A 210 -0.63 7.74 12.36
N LEU A 211 0.29 8.22 13.21
CA LEU A 211 0.65 7.60 14.47
C LEU A 211 0.19 8.52 15.60
N ASP A 212 -0.91 8.14 16.25
CA ASP A 212 -1.50 8.95 17.32
C ASP A 212 -0.90 8.62 18.68
N ASP A 213 -0.76 7.33 18.99
CA ASP A 213 -0.22 6.82 20.26
C ASP A 213 0.84 5.76 19.99
N ASP A 214 2.09 6.14 20.25
CA ASP A 214 3.28 5.28 20.10
C ASP A 214 3.19 3.99 20.91
N PHE A 215 2.68 4.07 22.13
CA PHE A 215 2.61 2.93 23.03
C PHE A 215 1.56 1.94 22.55
N MET A 216 0.39 2.43 22.17
CA MET A 216 -0.68 1.59 21.61
C MET A 216 -0.27 0.97 20.28
N ALA A 217 0.37 1.75 19.39
CA ALA A 217 0.88 1.24 18.13
C ALA A 217 1.89 0.10 18.36
N GLU A 218 2.83 0.30 19.29
CA GLU A 218 3.83 -0.70 19.66
C GLU A 218 3.20 -2.00 20.17
N GLU A 219 2.23 -1.89 21.07
CA GLU A 219 1.51 -3.03 21.63
C GLU A 219 0.75 -3.80 20.54
N VAL A 220 0.04 -3.09 19.66
CA VAL A 220 -0.74 -3.67 18.57
C VAL A 220 0.17 -4.40 17.58
N PHE A 221 1.26 -3.78 17.12
CA PHE A 221 2.20 -4.44 16.21
C PHE A 221 2.86 -5.65 16.86
N THR A 222 3.29 -5.54 18.11
CA THR A 222 3.90 -6.67 18.83
C THR A 222 2.92 -7.83 18.99
N THR A 223 1.66 -7.55 19.33
CA THR A 223 0.63 -8.56 19.56
C THR A 223 0.21 -9.24 18.26
N LEU A 224 -0.11 -8.44 17.23
CA LEU A 224 -0.62 -8.95 15.96
C LEU A 224 0.47 -9.55 15.07
N MET A 225 1.69 -9.04 15.13
CA MET A 225 2.76 -9.41 14.20
C MET A 225 3.90 -10.20 14.84
N GLY A 226 4.02 -10.19 16.17
CA GLY A 226 5.08 -10.84 16.94
C GLY A 226 5.02 -12.37 16.99
N SER A 227 5.85 -12.98 17.82
CA SER A 227 5.96 -14.44 17.91
C SER A 227 4.94 -15.10 18.85
N ASN A 228 4.30 -14.33 19.75
CA ASN A 228 3.35 -14.84 20.73
C ASN A 228 1.99 -15.15 20.09
N VAL A 229 1.76 -16.42 19.79
CA VAL A 229 0.53 -16.90 19.14
C VAL A 229 -0.69 -16.78 20.06
N ASP A 230 -0.51 -17.02 21.35
CA ASP A 230 -1.62 -17.01 22.30
C ASP A 230 -2.12 -15.60 22.56
N ALA A 231 -1.22 -14.63 22.73
CA ALA A 231 -1.59 -13.21 22.84
C ALA A 231 -2.39 -12.75 21.62
N ARG A 232 -1.93 -13.10 20.41
CA ARG A 232 -2.65 -12.79 19.17
C ARG A 232 -4.02 -13.46 19.11
N ARG A 233 -4.11 -14.74 19.47
CA ARG A 233 -5.37 -15.48 19.47
C ARG A 233 -6.38 -14.81 20.40
N THR A 234 -5.96 -14.48 21.61
CA THR A 234 -6.79 -13.79 22.60
C THR A 234 -7.25 -12.43 22.08
N PHE A 235 -6.34 -11.62 21.53
CA PHE A 235 -6.68 -10.33 20.93
C PHE A 235 -7.74 -10.47 19.84
N ILE A 236 -7.57 -11.42 18.90
CA ILE A 236 -8.55 -11.65 17.84
C ILE A 236 -9.89 -12.08 18.43
N GLN A 237 -9.91 -13.01 19.38
CA GLN A 237 -11.15 -13.51 19.97
C GLN A 237 -11.93 -12.43 20.74
N GLN A 238 -11.22 -11.53 21.42
CA GLN A 238 -11.82 -10.43 22.16
C GLN A 238 -12.39 -9.36 21.24
N ASN A 239 -11.67 -9.00 20.18
CA ASN A 239 -12.00 -7.81 19.38
C ASN A 239 -12.77 -8.12 18.08
N ALA A 240 -12.70 -9.34 17.53
CA ALA A 240 -13.25 -9.63 16.20
C ALA A 240 -14.76 -9.37 16.05
N LYS A 241 -15.53 -9.48 17.14
CA LYS A 241 -16.98 -9.22 17.11
C LYS A 241 -17.32 -7.73 17.07
N ASP A 242 -16.41 -6.91 17.58
CA ASP A 242 -16.63 -5.49 17.83
C ASP A 242 -16.01 -4.60 16.74
N VAL A 243 -15.33 -5.20 15.74
CA VAL A 243 -14.74 -4.49 14.59
C VAL A 243 -15.74 -3.58 13.88
N ARG A 244 -17.02 -3.96 13.87
CA ARG A 244 -18.09 -3.16 13.24
C ARG A 244 -18.35 -1.83 13.96
N PHE A 245 -17.85 -1.63 15.18
CA PHE A 245 -18.09 -0.45 15.99
C PHE A 245 -16.88 0.51 16.05
N LEU A 246 -15.82 0.24 15.29
CA LEU A 246 -14.61 1.07 15.32
C LEU A 246 -14.78 2.45 14.69
N ASP A 247 -15.70 2.58 13.73
CA ASP A 247 -15.93 3.80 12.96
C ASP A 247 -17.24 4.54 13.33
N PHE A 248 -17.86 4.19 14.48
CA PHE A 248 -19.13 4.75 14.97
C PHE A 248 -18.95 5.81 16.06
#